data_AF-A0A7W7D0L4-F1
#
_entry.id   AF-A0A7W7D0L4-F1
#
_cell.length_a   1.000
_cell.length_b   1.000
_cell.length_c   1.000
_cell.angle_alpha   90.00
_cell.angle_beta   90.00
_cell.angle_gamma   90.00
#
_symmetry.space_group_name_H-M   'P 1'
#
loop_
_entity.id
_entity.type
_entity.pdbx_description
1 polymer ?
#
loop_
_entity_poly.entity_id
_entity_poly.type
_entity_poly.pdbx_seq_one_letter_code
_entity_poly.pdbx_strand_id
1 'polypeptide(L)'
;MSTIELGEISSASDGPEPAGSSRLDRRLVRQVSVGLVGVLCLAGLAGSQVPEPLGVRPVWSVSVAQAQSTTLTDDGVFVHRSADGRAAVTAYELATGAVRWQRPFDTTIGYLQAAESAGMLLVPTEGHVVNLPSTNDGSVFHAEFHRQTIAISTATGAELWRTAGEPYTVSDRTALLTEYTDRADLARMRLIRLSDHGTIWSRDTPGVDNYTVIPNDHPDKIITATGTGVINIYSYASGALLSTAKVPWVKGNPDEGYFNDLSGTRDVLVVNRSRRELFDMSIYRADTMTELWRAPDTNGYAFPCGSALCLNDGGGLVAYDPLTGARRWRLDGVVNAFQVTPDRLVLGEGLDDGRNLLVDAETGAAVGEPAYGTLAWSAPEEGSMLVLRSTVSPPDRTAVVRWDLTTGRQRMLGTVGAMVSRPCSTVPGYLVCTVGDDYQVVAVR
;
A
#
# COMPACT_ATOMS: atom_id res chain seq x y z
N MET A 1 -76.54 15.11 11.19
CA MET A 1 -77.65 14.25 10.74
C MET A 1 -77.10 12.85 10.51
N SER A 2 -77.88 11.83 10.89
CA SER A 2 -77.59 10.39 10.92
C SER A 2 -76.83 9.86 12.16
N THR A 3 -77.68 9.54 13.14
CA THR A 3 -77.57 8.62 14.28
C THR A 3 -77.69 7.17 13.79
N ILE A 4 -77.02 6.20 14.43
CA ILE A 4 -77.41 4.78 14.38
C ILE A 4 -77.46 4.23 15.80
N GLU A 5 -78.59 3.57 16.06
CA GLU A 5 -79.10 3.05 17.32
C GLU A 5 -78.49 1.72 17.78
N LEU A 6 -78.70 1.51 19.07
CA LEU A 6 -78.58 0.31 19.88
C LEU A 6 -79.50 -0.82 19.39
N GLY A 7 -79.04 -2.06 19.54
CA GLY A 7 -79.85 -3.26 19.51
C GLY A 7 -79.44 -4.18 20.66
N GLU A 8 -80.29 -4.23 21.68
CA GLU A 8 -80.24 -5.15 22.82
C GLU A 8 -81.26 -6.27 22.57
N ILE A 9 -80.84 -7.53 22.64
CA ILE A 9 -81.75 -8.68 22.83
C ILE A 9 -81.11 -9.64 23.83
N SER A 10 -81.79 -9.77 24.96
CA SER A 10 -81.65 -10.76 26.00
C SER A 10 -82.28 -12.10 25.61
N SER A 11 -81.74 -13.21 26.13
CA SER A 11 -82.52 -14.35 26.69
C SER A 11 -81.57 -15.46 27.19
N ALA A 12 -81.83 -15.89 28.41
CA ALA A 12 -81.08 -16.86 29.20
C ALA A 12 -81.32 -18.32 28.77
N SER A 13 -80.35 -19.19 29.05
CA SER A 13 -80.53 -20.64 29.22
C SER A 13 -79.75 -21.10 30.45
N ASP A 14 -80.44 -21.84 31.31
CA ASP A 14 -79.97 -22.40 32.57
C ASP A 14 -78.97 -23.55 32.42
N GLY A 15 -78.03 -23.62 33.38
CA GLY A 15 -77.30 -24.82 33.86
C GLY A 15 -76.12 -25.32 33.00
N PRO A 16 -74.95 -25.71 33.59
CA PRO A 16 -74.81 -26.37 34.89
C PRO A 16 -73.86 -25.67 35.89
N GLU A 17 -73.90 -26.20 37.11
CA GLU A 17 -73.11 -25.86 38.30
C GLU A 17 -71.65 -25.44 38.10
N PRO A 18 -71.12 -24.53 38.95
CA PRO A 18 -69.72 -24.15 38.93
C PRO A 18 -68.85 -25.32 39.39
N ALA A 19 -68.25 -26.04 38.44
CA ALA A 19 -67.11 -26.91 38.72
C ALA A 19 -66.02 -26.04 39.35
N GLY A 20 -65.58 -26.46 40.54
CA GLY A 20 -64.83 -25.66 41.49
C GLY A 20 -63.77 -24.78 40.85
N SER A 21 -63.77 -23.50 41.23
CA SER A 21 -62.63 -22.62 41.03
C SER A 21 -61.43 -23.34 41.63
N SER A 22 -60.62 -23.94 40.76
CA SER A 22 -59.31 -24.43 41.12
C SER A 22 -58.64 -23.20 41.72
N ARG A 23 -58.50 -23.20 43.05
CA ARG A 23 -57.69 -22.22 43.75
C ARG A 23 -56.31 -22.39 43.16
N LEU A 24 -56.03 -21.61 42.12
CA LEU A 24 -54.72 -21.48 41.50
C LEU A 24 -53.78 -21.29 42.67
N ASP A 25 -53.02 -22.33 42.95
CA ASP A 25 -52.17 -22.38 44.11
C ASP A 25 -51.22 -21.20 43.96
N ARG A 26 -51.45 -20.14 44.75
CA ARG A 26 -50.69 -18.89 44.65
C ARG A 26 -49.20 -19.16 44.79
N ARG A 27 -48.83 -20.28 45.43
CA ARG A 27 -47.47 -20.76 45.55
C ARG A 27 -46.90 -21.24 44.21
N LEU A 28 -47.69 -21.97 43.41
CA LEU A 28 -47.31 -22.45 42.08
C LEU A 28 -47.23 -21.30 41.08
N VAL A 29 -48.19 -20.36 41.12
CA VAL A 29 -48.13 -19.13 40.30
C VAL A 29 -46.88 -18.31 40.64
N ARG A 30 -46.57 -18.13 41.93
CA ARG A 30 -45.35 -17.42 42.36
C ARG A 30 -44.08 -18.14 41.91
N GLN A 31 -44.02 -19.47 41.99
CA GLN A 31 -42.86 -20.24 41.54
C GLN A 31 -42.65 -20.13 40.02
N VAL A 32 -43.73 -20.21 39.23
CA VAL A 32 -43.68 -20.03 37.78
C VAL A 32 -43.25 -18.62 37.41
N SER A 33 -43.80 -17.58 38.07
CA SER A 33 -43.39 -16.19 37.82
C SER A 33 -41.92 -15.93 38.15
N VAL A 34 -41.41 -16.46 39.27
CA VAL A 34 -39.98 -16.32 39.63
C VAL A 34 -39.10 -17.07 38.63
N GLY A 35 -39.51 -18.26 38.19
CA GLY A 35 -38.80 -19.00 37.14
C GLY A 35 -38.75 -18.25 35.81
N LEU A 36 -39.88 -17.67 35.39
CA LEU A 36 -39.97 -16.90 34.14
C LEU A 36 -39.12 -15.64 34.19
N VAL A 37 -39.15 -14.90 35.30
CA VAL A 37 -38.28 -13.72 35.52
C VAL A 37 -36.81 -14.14 35.52
N GLY A 38 -36.46 -15.26 36.16
CA GLY A 38 -35.10 -15.79 36.12
C GLY A 38 -34.63 -16.12 34.70
N VAL A 39 -35.48 -16.77 33.90
CA VAL A 39 -35.19 -17.08 32.48
C VAL A 39 -35.09 -15.81 31.64
N LEU A 40 -35.97 -14.82 31.83
CA LEU A 40 -35.91 -13.54 31.12
C LEU A 40 -34.69 -12.71 31.50
N CYS A 41 -34.28 -12.73 32.78
CA CYS A 41 -33.04 -12.10 33.22
C CYS A 41 -31.82 -12.81 32.62
N LEU A 42 -31.80 -14.15 32.59
CA LEU A 42 -30.72 -14.90 31.95
C LEU A 42 -30.69 -14.68 30.43
N ALA A 43 -31.84 -14.59 29.77
CA ALA A 43 -31.95 -14.28 28.34
C ALA A 43 -31.56 -12.83 28.04
N GLY A 44 -31.88 -11.88 28.92
CA GLY A 44 -31.43 -10.49 28.81
C GLY A 44 -29.91 -10.35 29.04
N LEU A 45 -29.35 -11.10 29.99
CA LEU A 45 -27.90 -11.13 30.24
C LEU A 45 -27.14 -11.85 29.11
N ALA A 46 -27.68 -12.93 28.55
CA ALA A 46 -27.09 -13.63 27.42
C ALA A 46 -27.27 -12.88 26.09
N GLY A 47 -28.41 -12.21 25.90
CA GLY A 47 -28.68 -11.36 24.73
C GLY A 47 -27.99 -9.99 24.76
N SER A 48 -27.34 -9.63 25.87
CA SER A 48 -26.49 -8.43 25.97
C SER A 48 -25.04 -8.70 25.54
N GLN A 49 -24.70 -9.91 25.09
CA GLN A 49 -23.43 -10.09 24.40
C GLN A 49 -23.50 -9.36 23.07
N VAL A 50 -22.77 -8.24 22.98
CA VAL A 50 -22.49 -7.56 21.72
C VAL A 50 -21.92 -8.64 20.79
N PRO A 51 -22.53 -8.90 19.62
CA PRO A 51 -22.00 -9.85 18.66
C PRO A 51 -20.53 -9.55 18.44
N GLU A 52 -19.65 -10.55 18.62
CA GLU A 52 -18.25 -10.34 18.29
C GLU A 52 -18.17 -9.85 16.84
N PRO A 53 -17.43 -8.76 16.56
CA PRO A 53 -17.28 -8.26 15.20
C PRO A 53 -16.76 -9.39 14.32
N LEU A 54 -17.61 -9.84 13.40
CA LEU A 54 -17.40 -11.04 12.60
C LEU A 54 -16.28 -10.84 11.58
N GLY A 55 -15.04 -11.06 11.97
CA GLY A 55 -13.90 -11.11 11.06
C GLY A 55 -12.90 -9.97 11.19
N VAL A 56 -13.02 -9.10 12.20
CA VAL A 56 -12.00 -8.07 12.49
C VAL A 56 -11.75 -8.01 13.99
N ARG A 57 -10.51 -8.25 14.42
CA ARG A 57 -10.16 -8.27 15.84
C ARG A 57 -8.76 -7.67 16.08
N PRO A 58 -8.62 -6.64 16.94
CA PRO A 58 -7.31 -6.21 17.43
C PRO A 58 -6.57 -7.38 18.06
N VAL A 59 -5.32 -7.58 17.67
CA VAL A 59 -4.49 -8.68 18.15
C VAL A 59 -3.52 -8.16 19.21
N TRP A 60 -2.70 -7.17 18.84
CA TRP A 60 -1.70 -6.54 19.70
C TRP A 60 -1.29 -5.19 19.11
N SER A 61 -0.55 -4.40 19.89
CA SER A 61 0.10 -3.18 19.42
C SER A 61 1.51 -3.07 20.00
N VAL A 62 2.35 -2.29 19.33
CA VAL A 62 3.69 -1.95 19.81
C VAL A 62 3.95 -0.47 19.58
N SER A 63 4.56 0.21 20.56
CA SER A 63 4.92 1.61 20.37
C SER A 63 6.01 1.77 19.31
N VAL A 64 5.76 2.67 18.36
CA VAL A 64 6.67 3.12 17.31
C VAL A 64 6.80 4.64 17.35
N ALA A 65 8.00 5.14 17.65
CA ALA A 65 8.26 6.58 17.57
C ALA A 65 8.24 7.05 16.10
N GLN A 66 7.97 8.33 15.84
CA GLN A 66 7.84 8.86 14.47
C GLN A 66 9.07 8.63 13.55
N ALA A 67 10.27 8.48 14.13
CA ALA A 67 11.51 8.20 13.40
C ALA A 67 11.77 6.70 13.14
N GLN A 68 10.77 5.84 13.38
CA GLN A 68 10.89 4.39 13.26
C GLN A 68 10.17 3.92 12.00
N SER A 69 10.82 3.04 11.25
CA SER A 69 10.22 2.40 10.08
C SER A 69 9.71 1.00 10.43
N THR A 70 8.67 0.58 9.72
CA THR A 70 8.08 -0.74 9.86
C THR A 70 8.05 -1.42 8.52
N THR A 71 8.32 -2.73 8.52
CA THR A 71 8.13 -3.60 7.37
C THR A 71 7.19 -4.71 7.78
N LEU A 72 6.18 -4.94 6.95
CA LEU A 72 5.19 -5.98 7.13
C LEU A 72 5.41 -7.04 6.05
N THR A 73 5.47 -8.30 6.45
CA THR A 73 5.51 -9.46 5.54
C THR A 73 4.56 -10.54 6.04
N ASP A 74 4.33 -11.59 5.26
CA ASP A 74 3.53 -12.75 5.68
C ASP A 74 4.11 -13.44 6.93
N ASP A 75 5.42 -13.30 7.15
CA ASP A 75 6.13 -13.91 8.28
C ASP A 75 6.01 -13.10 9.58
N GLY A 76 5.73 -11.79 9.53
CA GLY A 76 5.87 -10.95 10.73
C GLY A 76 5.83 -9.44 10.52
N VAL A 77 5.90 -8.74 11.65
CA VAL A 77 6.15 -7.29 11.69
C VAL A 77 7.61 -7.07 12.10
N PHE A 78 8.34 -6.28 11.33
CA PHE A 78 9.69 -5.86 11.64
C PHE A 78 9.69 -4.38 11.97
N VAL A 79 10.08 -4.05 13.20
CA VAL A 79 10.19 -2.66 13.66
C VAL A 79 11.67 -2.29 13.74
N HIS A 80 12.06 -1.29 12.96
CA HIS A 80 13.38 -0.67 13.05
C HIS A 80 13.31 0.55 13.96
N ARG A 81 14.19 0.58 14.97
CA ARG A 81 14.34 1.70 15.91
C ARG A 81 15.74 2.26 15.81
N SER A 82 15.86 3.55 15.53
CA SER A 82 17.12 4.29 15.60
C SER A 82 17.11 5.26 16.79
N ALA A 83 18.18 5.23 17.59
CA ALA A 83 18.41 6.14 18.71
C ALA A 83 19.92 6.29 18.95
N ASP A 84 20.39 7.53 19.15
CA ASP A 84 21.78 7.85 19.50
C ASP A 84 22.84 7.23 18.56
N GLY A 85 22.55 7.21 17.24
CA GLY A 85 23.43 6.64 16.21
C GLY A 85 23.50 5.11 16.21
N ARG A 86 22.72 4.44 17.06
CA ARG A 86 22.53 2.98 17.06
C ARG A 86 21.15 2.65 16.52
N ALA A 87 21.04 1.48 15.92
CA ALA A 87 19.77 0.96 15.47
C ALA A 87 19.50 -0.44 16.04
N ALA A 88 18.24 -0.84 16.08
CA ALA A 88 17.84 -2.20 16.36
C ALA A 88 16.64 -2.59 15.51
N VAL A 89 16.63 -3.83 15.04
CA VAL A 89 15.47 -4.43 14.37
C VAL A 89 14.86 -5.45 15.32
N THR A 90 13.55 -5.35 15.56
CA THR A 90 12.80 -6.32 16.36
C THR A 90 11.75 -6.98 15.49
N ALA A 91 11.75 -8.31 15.45
CA ALA A 91 10.75 -9.09 14.73
C ALA A 91 9.66 -9.57 15.70
N TYR A 92 8.42 -9.30 15.34
CA TYR A 92 7.23 -9.71 16.07
C TYR A 92 6.43 -10.74 15.25
N GLU A 93 5.85 -11.72 15.93
CA GLU A 93 4.89 -12.64 15.35
C GLU A 93 3.53 -11.94 15.13
N LEU A 94 2.96 -12.04 13.92
CA LEU A 94 1.66 -11.40 13.58
C LEU A 94 0.52 -11.83 14.50
N ALA A 95 0.45 -13.11 14.86
CA ALA A 95 -0.67 -13.68 15.60
C ALA A 95 -0.69 -13.33 17.10
N THR A 96 0.47 -13.05 17.69
CA THR A 96 0.61 -12.97 19.15
C THR A 96 1.28 -11.68 19.63
N GLY A 97 2.07 -11.01 18.76
CA GLY A 97 2.92 -9.90 19.15
C GLY A 97 4.15 -10.35 19.95
N ALA A 98 4.41 -11.66 20.04
CA ALA A 98 5.62 -12.16 20.68
C ALA A 98 6.86 -11.73 19.89
N VAL A 99 7.88 -11.25 20.61
CA VAL A 99 9.19 -10.98 20.02
C VAL A 99 9.84 -12.31 19.65
N ARG A 100 10.09 -12.51 18.35
CA ARG A 100 10.83 -13.67 17.84
C ARG A 100 12.33 -13.50 18.07
N TRP A 101 12.84 -12.33 17.73
CA TRP A 101 14.23 -11.95 17.91
C TRP A 101 14.37 -10.43 17.89
N GLN A 102 15.48 -9.95 18.44
CA GLN A 102 15.92 -8.57 18.35
C GLN A 102 17.40 -8.54 17.98
N ARG A 103 17.75 -7.72 17.00
CA ARG A 103 19.13 -7.57 16.52
C ARG A 103 19.58 -6.10 16.66
N PRO A 104 20.62 -5.82 17.45
CA PRO A 104 21.24 -4.50 17.49
C PRO A 104 22.16 -4.29 16.28
N PHE A 105 22.34 -3.03 15.90
CA PHE A 105 23.26 -2.55 14.88
C PHE A 105 24.04 -1.36 15.44
N ASP A 106 25.35 -1.36 15.22
CA ASP A 106 26.26 -0.30 15.68
C ASP A 106 26.27 0.93 14.74
N THR A 107 25.37 0.95 13.75
CA THR A 107 25.23 2.00 12.75
C THR A 107 23.76 2.36 12.57
N THR A 108 23.50 3.45 11.83
CA THR A 108 22.16 3.80 11.39
C THR A 108 21.67 2.84 10.29
N ILE A 109 20.36 2.61 10.28
CA ILE A 109 19.64 1.88 9.22
C ILE A 109 18.67 2.88 8.58
N GLY A 110 18.62 2.94 7.26
CA GLY A 110 17.67 3.81 6.57
C GLY A 110 16.28 3.19 6.52
N TYR A 111 16.18 2.00 5.93
CA TYR A 111 14.92 1.29 5.74
C TYR A 111 15.11 -0.22 5.85
N LEU A 112 14.02 -0.95 5.70
CA LEU A 112 13.99 -2.40 5.72
C LEU A 112 13.28 -2.85 4.46
N GLN A 113 13.95 -3.64 3.63
CA GLN A 113 13.38 -4.16 2.39
C GLN A 113 13.24 -5.67 2.47
N ALA A 114 12.01 -6.17 2.41
CA ALA A 114 11.74 -7.59 2.46
C ALA A 114 12.12 -8.29 1.15
N ALA A 115 12.76 -9.45 1.26
CA ALA A 115 12.93 -10.42 0.19
C ALA A 115 12.19 -11.70 0.62
N GLU A 116 10.86 -11.62 0.64
CA GLU A 116 9.98 -12.57 1.34
C GLU A 116 10.17 -14.01 0.86
N SER A 117 10.20 -14.23 -0.46
CA SER A 117 10.42 -15.55 -1.05
C SER A 117 11.81 -16.14 -0.77
N ALA A 118 12.77 -15.32 -0.34
CA ALA A 118 14.08 -15.76 0.14
C ALA A 118 14.15 -15.89 1.68
N GLY A 119 13.11 -15.51 2.42
CA GLY A 119 13.09 -15.50 3.88
C GLY A 119 14.11 -14.53 4.48
N MET A 120 14.36 -13.40 3.79
CA MET A 120 15.37 -12.41 4.17
C MET A 120 14.79 -11.01 4.33
N LEU A 121 15.46 -10.24 5.18
CA LEU A 121 15.31 -8.79 5.26
C LEU A 121 16.63 -8.15 4.87
N LEU A 122 16.60 -7.28 3.86
CA LEU A 122 17.75 -6.48 3.45
C LEU A 122 17.75 -5.19 4.26
N VAL A 123 18.88 -4.94 4.92
CA VAL A 123 19.09 -3.84 5.86
C VAL A 123 20.21 -2.96 5.32
N PRO A 124 19.89 -1.86 4.63
CA PRO A 124 20.86 -0.85 4.23
C PRO A 124 21.40 -0.14 5.49
N THR A 125 22.72 -0.07 5.59
CA THR A 125 23.47 0.48 6.73
C THR A 125 24.54 1.46 6.28
N GLU A 126 25.11 2.19 7.23
CA GLU A 126 26.11 3.23 6.94
C GLU A 126 25.50 4.35 6.08
N GLY A 127 24.37 4.88 6.55
CA GLY A 127 23.68 5.98 5.89
C GLY A 127 24.58 7.21 5.74
N HIS A 128 24.53 7.82 4.56
CA HIS A 128 25.29 9.01 4.21
C HIS A 128 24.34 10.05 3.64
N VAL A 129 24.35 11.24 4.22
CA VAL A 129 23.54 12.37 3.77
C VAL A 129 24.44 13.38 3.09
N VAL A 130 24.15 13.65 1.82
CA VAL A 130 24.80 14.69 1.03
C VAL A 130 23.87 15.90 0.95
N ASN A 131 24.39 17.05 1.37
CA ASN A 131 23.73 18.33 1.22
C ASN A 131 23.96 18.84 -0.20
N LEU A 132 22.91 18.80 -1.01
CA LEU A 132 22.88 19.37 -2.35
C LEU A 132 22.38 20.81 -2.23
N PRO A 133 23.22 21.83 -2.52
CA PRO A 133 22.82 23.21 -2.34
C PRO A 133 21.67 23.57 -3.29
N SER A 134 20.63 24.20 -2.74
CA SER A 134 19.70 24.97 -3.56
C SER A 134 20.37 26.28 -3.98
N THR A 135 20.35 26.57 -5.27
CA THR A 135 20.94 27.77 -5.89
C THR A 135 20.07 29.02 -5.75
N ASN A 136 18.78 28.93 -5.41
CA ASN A 136 17.86 30.07 -5.42
C ASN A 136 17.43 30.59 -4.05
N ASP A 137 17.07 29.73 -3.10
CA ASP A 137 16.50 30.15 -1.80
C ASP A 137 17.42 29.89 -0.60
N GLY A 138 18.59 29.29 -0.85
CA GLY A 138 19.53 28.89 0.19
C GLY A 138 19.09 27.66 0.99
N SER A 139 18.01 26.97 0.58
CA SER A 139 17.63 25.67 1.12
C SER A 139 18.63 24.59 0.71
N VAL A 140 18.49 23.41 1.31
CA VAL A 140 19.38 22.27 1.05
C VAL A 140 18.50 21.07 0.75
N PHE A 141 18.71 20.48 -0.41
CA PHE A 141 18.18 19.14 -0.70
C PHE A 141 19.10 18.11 -0.08
N HIS A 142 18.52 17.09 0.54
CA HIS A 142 19.28 16.00 1.14
C HIS A 142 19.15 14.77 0.25
N ALA A 143 20.28 14.31 -0.28
CA ALA A 143 20.37 12.98 -0.86
C ALA A 143 20.87 12.02 0.22
N GLU A 144 20.09 11.00 0.56
CA GLU A 144 20.49 9.96 1.50
C GLU A 144 20.70 8.65 0.74
N PHE A 145 21.82 7.99 1.01
CA PHE A 145 22.14 6.67 0.46
C PHE A 145 22.92 5.84 1.47
N HIS A 146 22.99 4.52 1.24
CA HIS A 146 23.64 3.58 2.15
C HIS A 146 24.82 2.89 1.48
N ARG A 147 25.94 2.75 2.20
CA ARG A 147 27.17 2.18 1.61
C ARG A 147 27.22 0.66 1.68
N GLN A 148 26.37 0.05 2.51
CA GLN A 148 26.40 -1.37 2.79
C GLN A 148 24.98 -1.91 2.95
N THR A 149 24.78 -3.16 2.57
CA THR A 149 23.57 -3.94 2.85
C THR A 149 23.93 -5.17 3.65
N ILE A 150 23.16 -5.44 4.70
CA ILE A 150 23.20 -6.67 5.48
C ILE A 150 21.92 -7.44 5.21
N ALA A 151 22.01 -8.69 4.77
CA ALA A 151 20.87 -9.58 4.76
C ALA A 151 20.78 -10.33 6.08
N ILE A 152 19.60 -10.31 6.69
CA ILE A 152 19.30 -11.08 7.89
C ILE A 152 18.13 -12.03 7.64
N SER A 153 18.14 -13.18 8.31
CA SER A 153 17.02 -14.13 8.25
C SER A 153 15.78 -13.54 8.94
N THR A 154 14.62 -13.58 8.29
CA THR A 154 13.34 -13.18 8.89
C THR A 154 12.96 -14.07 10.08
N ALA A 155 13.37 -15.33 10.06
CA ALA A 155 13.06 -16.32 11.09
C ALA A 155 13.92 -16.16 12.36
N THR A 156 15.21 -15.84 12.23
CA THR A 156 16.16 -15.91 13.35
C THR A 156 16.90 -14.60 13.66
N GLY A 157 16.88 -13.62 12.77
CA GLY A 157 17.69 -12.40 12.89
C GLY A 157 19.20 -12.64 12.70
N ALA A 158 19.61 -13.85 12.32
CA ALA A 158 20.99 -14.14 11.99
C ALA A 158 21.41 -13.41 10.71
N GLU A 159 22.61 -12.85 10.69
CA GLU A 159 23.22 -12.30 9.49
C GLU A 159 23.57 -13.45 8.54
N LEU A 160 23.05 -13.36 7.32
CA LEU A 160 23.29 -14.33 6.26
C LEU A 160 24.48 -13.91 5.40
N TRP A 161 24.53 -12.62 5.07
CA TRP A 161 25.62 -12.00 4.34
C TRP A 161 25.63 -10.49 4.48
N ARG A 162 26.73 -9.88 4.08
CA ARG A 162 26.97 -8.44 4.09
C ARG A 162 27.76 -8.05 2.86
N THR A 163 27.38 -6.96 2.21
CA THR A 163 28.00 -6.55 0.94
C THR A 163 27.83 -5.04 0.68
N ALA A 164 28.66 -4.46 -0.18
CA ALA A 164 28.60 -3.03 -0.51
C ALA A 164 27.35 -2.65 -1.34
N GLY A 165 26.95 -1.39 -1.23
CA GLY A 165 25.79 -0.81 -1.91
C GLY A 165 24.47 -1.03 -1.16
N GLU A 166 23.43 -0.34 -1.61
CA GLU A 166 22.07 -0.44 -1.10
C GLU A 166 21.15 -1.14 -2.11
N PRO A 167 20.09 -1.83 -1.67
CA PRO A 167 19.18 -2.52 -2.58
C PRO A 167 18.28 -1.50 -3.30
N TYR A 168 18.29 -1.54 -4.63
CA TYR A 168 17.40 -0.72 -5.45
C TYR A 168 16.15 -1.47 -5.86
N THR A 169 16.31 -2.69 -6.39
CA THR A 169 15.19 -3.60 -6.66
C THR A 169 15.51 -5.00 -6.15
N VAL A 170 14.48 -5.68 -5.65
CA VAL A 170 14.55 -7.02 -5.07
C VAL A 170 13.50 -7.86 -5.75
N SER A 171 13.94 -8.99 -6.29
CA SER A 171 13.10 -10.05 -6.85
C SER A 171 13.24 -11.31 -6.01
N ASP A 172 12.54 -12.38 -6.36
CA ASP A 172 12.57 -13.63 -5.59
C ASP A 172 13.96 -14.24 -5.41
N ARG A 173 14.85 -14.01 -6.38
CA ARG A 173 16.15 -14.69 -6.45
C ARG A 173 17.33 -13.74 -6.53
N THR A 174 17.09 -12.48 -6.84
CA THR A 174 18.16 -11.51 -7.08
C THR A 174 17.84 -10.15 -6.48
N ALA A 175 18.89 -9.43 -6.10
CA ALA A 175 18.81 -8.02 -5.75
C ALA A 175 19.77 -7.22 -6.62
N LEU A 176 19.31 -6.10 -7.18
CA LEU A 176 20.16 -5.09 -7.79
C LEU A 176 20.60 -4.13 -6.70
N LEU A 177 21.90 -4.11 -6.44
CA LEU A 177 22.52 -3.19 -5.49
C LEU A 177 23.13 -2.00 -6.24
N THR A 178 23.03 -0.82 -5.63
CA THR A 178 23.59 0.43 -6.14
C THR A 178 24.60 0.99 -5.14
N GLU A 179 25.77 1.38 -5.65
CA GLU A 179 26.82 2.04 -4.88
C GLU A 179 26.94 3.48 -5.39
N TYR A 180 27.13 4.43 -4.47
CA TYR A 180 27.23 5.85 -4.78
C TYR A 180 28.59 6.42 -4.39
N THR A 181 28.98 7.51 -5.06
CA THR A 181 30.13 8.33 -4.65
C THR A 181 29.79 9.17 -3.44
N ASP A 182 30.78 9.80 -2.81
CA ASP A 182 30.58 10.78 -1.72
C ASP A 182 29.73 12.02 -2.14
N ARG A 183 29.43 12.17 -3.43
CA ARG A 183 28.57 13.25 -3.97
C ARG A 183 27.17 12.77 -4.34
N ALA A 184 26.81 11.53 -3.96
CA ALA A 184 25.57 10.86 -4.36
C ALA A 184 25.44 10.57 -5.87
N ASP A 185 26.54 10.57 -6.63
CA ASP A 185 26.53 10.08 -8.02
C ASP A 185 26.50 8.54 -8.02
N LEU A 186 25.75 7.91 -8.94
CA LEU A 186 25.76 6.45 -9.06
C LEU A 186 27.14 5.96 -9.52
N ALA A 187 27.88 5.28 -8.64
CA ALA A 187 29.23 4.80 -8.91
C ALA A 187 29.24 3.42 -9.58
N ARG A 188 28.37 2.52 -9.12
CA ARG A 188 28.30 1.14 -9.61
C ARG A 188 26.92 0.53 -9.39
N MET A 189 26.55 -0.37 -10.29
CA MET A 189 25.42 -1.27 -10.13
C MET A 189 25.90 -2.72 -10.10
N ARG A 190 25.25 -3.56 -9.29
CA ARG A 190 25.61 -4.97 -9.14
C ARG A 190 24.39 -5.83 -8.91
N LEU A 191 24.21 -6.86 -9.74
CA LEU A 191 23.18 -7.86 -9.51
C LEU A 191 23.76 -9.05 -8.75
N ILE A 192 23.15 -9.41 -7.63
CA ILE A 192 23.55 -10.55 -6.80
C ILE A 192 22.44 -11.59 -6.73
N ARG A 193 22.82 -12.86 -6.53
CA ARG A 193 21.89 -13.92 -6.09
C ARG A 193 21.66 -13.81 -4.60
N LEU A 194 20.40 -13.84 -4.16
CA LEU A 194 20.06 -13.74 -2.74
C LEU A 194 20.50 -14.97 -1.93
N SER A 195 20.44 -16.16 -2.54
CA SER A 195 20.70 -17.44 -1.87
C SER A 195 22.14 -17.60 -1.37
N ASP A 196 23.12 -17.08 -2.12
CA ASP A 196 24.54 -17.29 -1.86
C ASP A 196 25.39 -16.03 -2.05
N HIS A 197 24.76 -14.85 -2.11
CA HIS A 197 25.38 -13.54 -2.39
C HIS A 197 26.28 -13.48 -3.63
N GLY A 198 26.25 -14.49 -4.50
CA GLY A 198 27.11 -14.56 -5.67
C GLY A 198 26.78 -13.43 -6.64
N THR A 199 27.79 -12.63 -7.00
CA THR A 199 27.64 -11.59 -8.01
C THR A 199 27.40 -12.23 -9.37
N ILE A 200 26.26 -11.91 -10.00
CA ILE A 200 25.95 -12.34 -11.37
C ILE A 200 26.71 -11.45 -12.34
N TRP A 201 26.61 -10.13 -12.16
CA TRP A 201 27.38 -9.14 -12.90
C TRP A 201 27.54 -7.86 -12.06
N SER A 202 28.53 -7.05 -12.43
CA SER A 202 28.81 -5.75 -11.84
C SER A 202 29.22 -4.77 -12.94
N ARG A 203 28.82 -3.50 -12.81
CA ARG A 203 29.09 -2.46 -13.81
C ARG A 203 29.34 -1.12 -13.14
N ASP A 204 30.49 -0.52 -13.43
CA ASP A 204 30.77 0.87 -13.06
C ASP A 204 29.94 1.82 -13.94
N THR A 205 29.45 2.91 -13.35
CA THR A 205 28.48 3.84 -13.97
C THR A 205 28.97 5.29 -13.96
N PRO A 206 30.18 5.59 -14.47
CA PRO A 206 30.74 6.93 -14.36
C PRO A 206 29.84 7.97 -15.07
N GLY A 207 29.46 9.01 -14.33
CA GLY A 207 28.68 10.13 -14.84
C GLY A 207 27.19 9.83 -15.04
N VAL A 208 26.69 8.69 -14.53
CA VAL A 208 25.26 8.41 -14.46
C VAL A 208 24.64 9.26 -13.35
N ASP A 209 23.64 10.07 -13.72
CA ASP A 209 22.91 10.96 -12.81
C ASP A 209 21.47 10.48 -12.54
N ASN A 210 20.91 9.67 -13.44
CA ASN A 210 19.57 9.10 -13.30
C ASN A 210 19.58 7.65 -13.80
N TYR A 211 18.79 6.79 -13.16
CA TYR A 211 18.61 5.42 -13.58
C TYR A 211 17.25 4.88 -13.13
N THR A 212 16.77 3.86 -13.84
CA THR A 212 15.53 3.16 -13.50
C THR A 212 15.61 1.70 -13.93
N VAL A 213 14.77 0.86 -13.34
CA VAL A 213 14.53 -0.52 -13.77
C VAL A 213 13.13 -0.56 -14.35
N ILE A 214 12.96 -1.11 -15.56
CA ILE A 214 11.62 -1.21 -16.13
C ILE A 214 10.79 -2.15 -15.25
N PRO A 215 9.69 -1.68 -14.64
CA PRO A 215 8.86 -2.49 -13.77
C PRO A 215 8.14 -3.58 -14.57
N ASN A 216 8.31 -4.81 -14.11
CA ASN A 216 7.59 -6.01 -14.52
C ASN A 216 7.78 -7.08 -13.42
N ASP A 217 7.12 -8.24 -13.53
CA ASP A 217 7.27 -9.33 -12.55
C ASP A 217 8.71 -9.87 -12.50
N HIS A 218 9.46 -9.72 -13.60
CA HIS A 218 10.82 -10.20 -13.77
C HIS A 218 11.67 -9.17 -14.53
N PRO A 219 12.34 -8.24 -13.82
CA PRO A 219 13.08 -7.13 -14.43
C PRO A 219 13.93 -7.60 -15.59
N ASP A 220 13.75 -6.98 -16.76
CA ASP A 220 14.43 -7.37 -17.99
C ASP A 220 15.45 -6.33 -18.46
N LYS A 221 15.23 -5.06 -18.12
CA LYS A 221 16.10 -3.94 -18.52
C LYS A 221 16.40 -2.99 -17.37
N ILE A 222 17.63 -2.47 -17.38
CA ILE A 222 18.10 -1.36 -16.54
C ILE A 222 18.44 -0.21 -17.47
N ILE A 223 17.98 0.98 -17.13
CA ILE A 223 18.19 2.19 -17.92
C ILE A 223 19.01 3.15 -17.08
N THR A 224 20.08 3.69 -17.65
CA THR A 224 20.87 4.76 -17.03
C THR A 224 20.93 5.94 -17.97
N ALA A 225 20.89 7.16 -17.44
CA ALA A 225 21.17 8.39 -18.15
C ALA A 225 22.34 9.12 -17.52
N THR A 226 23.02 9.92 -18.33
CA THR A 226 24.01 10.90 -17.88
C THR A 226 23.39 12.29 -17.88
N GLY A 227 24.01 13.25 -17.17
CA GLY A 227 23.57 14.65 -17.13
C GLY A 227 23.61 15.39 -18.47
N THR A 228 24.04 14.72 -19.53
CA THR A 228 23.97 15.24 -20.89
C THR A 228 22.84 14.62 -21.72
N GLY A 229 22.16 13.57 -21.25
CA GLY A 229 21.12 12.84 -22.00
C GLY A 229 21.61 11.64 -22.79
N VAL A 230 22.82 11.13 -22.53
CA VAL A 230 23.22 9.81 -23.06
C VAL A 230 22.53 8.75 -22.21
N ILE A 231 21.65 7.98 -22.83
CA ILE A 231 20.92 6.86 -22.24
C ILE A 231 21.59 5.55 -22.67
N ASN A 232 21.84 4.68 -21.71
CA ASN A 232 22.25 3.29 -21.94
C ASN A 232 21.18 2.36 -21.37
N ILE A 233 20.87 1.30 -22.12
CA ILE A 233 19.95 0.25 -21.72
C ILE A 233 20.72 -1.05 -21.60
N TYR A 234 20.64 -1.68 -20.44
CA TYR A 234 21.31 -2.92 -20.11
C TYR A 234 20.30 -4.04 -19.91
N SER A 235 20.66 -5.27 -20.27
CA SER A 235 19.94 -6.46 -19.84
C SER A 235 20.05 -6.58 -18.32
N TYR A 236 18.92 -6.67 -17.63
CA TYR A 236 18.90 -6.86 -16.18
C TYR A 236 19.60 -8.17 -15.79
N ALA A 237 19.33 -9.27 -16.50
CA ALA A 237 19.85 -10.59 -16.14
C ALA A 237 21.38 -10.73 -16.31
N SER A 238 21.97 -10.08 -17.33
CA SER A 238 23.39 -10.26 -17.66
C SER A 238 24.25 -9.01 -17.52
N GLY A 239 23.64 -7.84 -17.32
CA GLY A 239 24.33 -6.56 -17.32
C GLY A 239 24.89 -6.15 -18.69
N ALA A 240 24.58 -6.90 -19.76
CA ALA A 240 25.04 -6.60 -21.11
C ALA A 240 24.40 -5.32 -21.65
N LEU A 241 25.20 -4.45 -22.29
CA LEU A 241 24.69 -3.26 -22.96
C LEU A 241 23.87 -3.69 -24.19
N LEU A 242 22.60 -3.33 -24.22
CA LEU A 242 21.66 -3.61 -25.31
C LEU A 242 21.62 -2.47 -26.31
N SER A 243 21.55 -1.22 -25.82
CA SER A 243 21.39 -0.04 -26.67
C SER A 243 21.94 1.22 -25.99
N THR A 244 22.36 2.17 -26.81
CA THR A 244 22.80 3.51 -26.39
C THR A 244 22.20 4.55 -27.32
N ALA A 245 21.66 5.62 -26.76
CA ALA A 245 21.17 6.75 -27.55
C ALA A 245 21.38 8.08 -26.83
N LYS A 246 21.36 9.16 -27.61
CA LYS A 246 21.30 10.52 -27.11
C LYS A 246 19.88 11.03 -27.25
N VAL A 247 19.25 11.43 -26.14
CA VAL A 247 17.93 12.06 -26.14
C VAL A 247 18.03 13.52 -25.73
N PRO A 248 17.04 14.37 -26.05
CA PRO A 248 16.99 15.71 -25.49
C PRO A 248 16.88 15.62 -23.97
N TRP A 249 17.70 16.40 -23.27
CA TRP A 249 17.84 16.38 -21.81
C TRP A 249 17.81 17.82 -21.31
N VAL A 250 17.10 18.08 -20.22
CA VAL A 250 17.19 19.39 -19.55
C VAL A 250 18.34 19.35 -18.56
N LYS A 251 19.09 20.44 -18.45
CA LYS A 251 20.09 20.54 -17.39
C LYS A 251 19.36 20.60 -16.06
N GLY A 252 19.69 19.71 -15.12
CA GLY A 252 19.10 19.70 -13.79
C GLY A 252 19.29 21.05 -13.10
N ASN A 253 18.18 21.63 -12.67
CA ASN A 253 18.09 22.81 -11.82
C ASN A 253 16.85 22.62 -10.93
N PRO A 254 16.97 21.83 -9.83
CA PRO A 254 15.84 21.50 -8.95
C PRO A 254 15.09 22.74 -8.46
N ASP A 255 15.81 23.85 -8.28
CA ASP A 255 15.27 25.09 -7.73
C ASP A 255 14.34 25.84 -8.68
N GLU A 256 14.49 25.61 -9.97
CA GLU A 256 13.57 26.10 -10.99
C GLU A 256 12.64 24.99 -11.49
N GLY A 257 12.59 23.86 -10.77
CA GLY A 257 11.79 22.69 -11.12
C GLY A 257 12.29 21.96 -12.38
N TYR A 258 13.54 22.16 -12.82
CA TYR A 258 14.09 21.38 -13.94
C TYR A 258 14.76 20.13 -13.42
N PHE A 259 14.21 18.99 -13.81
CA PHE A 259 14.82 17.69 -13.62
C PHE A 259 14.37 16.78 -14.77
N ASN A 260 15.07 15.67 -14.92
CA ASN A 260 14.65 14.61 -15.81
C ASN A 260 14.28 13.42 -14.95
N ASP A 261 13.26 12.70 -15.36
CA ASP A 261 12.89 11.44 -14.74
C ASP A 261 12.78 10.35 -15.81
N LEU A 262 13.14 9.13 -15.42
CA LEU A 262 13.09 7.96 -16.27
C LEU A 262 12.09 6.98 -15.68
N SER A 263 11.09 6.63 -16.47
CA SER A 263 10.22 5.50 -16.16
C SER A 263 10.08 4.60 -17.38
N GLY A 264 9.46 3.45 -17.21
CA GLY A 264 9.27 2.52 -18.31
C GLY A 264 8.13 1.57 -18.04
N THR A 265 7.68 0.92 -19.10
CA THR A 265 6.79 -0.24 -18.99
C THR A 265 7.01 -1.13 -20.20
N ARG A 266 7.27 -2.42 -19.95
CA ARG A 266 7.52 -3.43 -20.98
C ARG A 266 8.57 -2.99 -22.01
N ASP A 267 8.12 -2.54 -23.18
CA ASP A 267 8.93 -2.25 -24.36
C ASP A 267 9.14 -0.75 -24.60
N VAL A 268 8.63 0.12 -23.71
CA VAL A 268 8.80 1.56 -23.83
C VAL A 268 9.53 2.19 -22.65
N LEU A 269 10.35 3.17 -22.97
CA LEU A 269 11.01 4.09 -22.06
C LEU A 269 10.31 5.45 -22.13
N VAL A 270 9.95 5.98 -20.98
CA VAL A 270 9.41 7.32 -20.80
C VAL A 270 10.54 8.22 -20.29
N VAL A 271 10.86 9.26 -21.06
CA VAL A 271 11.75 10.32 -20.61
C VAL A 271 10.89 11.52 -20.29
N ASN A 272 10.75 11.81 -19.00
CA ASN A 272 10.06 12.99 -18.53
C ASN A 272 11.06 14.13 -18.30
N ARG A 273 10.75 15.33 -18.78
CA ARG A 273 11.60 16.52 -18.63
C ARG A 273 10.77 17.61 -18.02
N SER A 274 11.01 17.88 -16.75
CA SER A 274 10.36 18.97 -16.05
C SER A 274 10.94 20.31 -16.48
N ARG A 275 10.06 21.28 -16.71
CA ARG A 275 10.37 22.68 -17.01
C ARG A 275 9.43 23.56 -16.17
N ARG A 276 9.86 23.85 -14.94
CA ARG A 276 9.02 24.51 -13.92
C ARG A 276 7.83 23.63 -13.52
N GLU A 277 6.61 24.05 -13.84
CA GLU A 277 5.35 23.38 -13.47
C GLU A 277 4.85 22.41 -14.54
N LEU A 278 5.52 22.35 -15.69
CA LEU A 278 5.11 21.55 -16.84
C LEU A 278 6.14 20.49 -17.19
N PHE A 279 5.65 19.39 -17.74
CA PHE A 279 6.44 18.23 -18.12
C PHE A 279 6.39 17.99 -19.63
N ASP A 280 7.56 17.90 -20.25
CA ASP A 280 7.73 17.51 -21.65
C ASP A 280 8.09 16.02 -21.74
N MET A 281 7.11 15.18 -22.03
CA MET A 281 7.28 13.73 -22.07
C MET A 281 7.63 13.24 -23.49
N SER A 282 8.66 12.41 -23.62
CA SER A 282 9.00 11.68 -24.84
C SER A 282 9.00 10.18 -24.60
N ILE A 283 8.37 9.42 -25.51
CA ILE A 283 8.28 7.96 -25.42
C ILE A 283 9.19 7.34 -26.47
N TYR A 284 10.03 6.40 -26.04
CA TYR A 284 10.98 5.69 -26.89
C TYR A 284 10.72 4.20 -26.83
N ARG A 285 10.99 3.49 -27.92
CA ARG A 285 11.11 2.04 -27.90
C ARG A 285 12.38 1.65 -27.13
N ALA A 286 12.27 0.78 -26.13
CA ALA A 286 13.36 0.47 -25.21
C ALA A 286 14.50 -0.37 -25.82
N ASP A 287 14.30 -1.05 -26.95
CA ASP A 287 15.35 -1.81 -27.64
C ASP A 287 16.12 -0.93 -28.65
N THR A 288 15.42 -0.13 -29.46
CA THR A 288 16.01 0.65 -30.54
C THR A 288 16.25 2.11 -30.19
N MET A 289 15.71 2.60 -29.07
CA MET A 289 15.69 4.01 -28.70
C MET A 289 15.05 4.91 -29.77
N THR A 290 14.23 4.34 -30.64
CA THR A 290 13.46 5.11 -31.62
C THR A 290 12.34 5.85 -30.88
N GLU A 291 12.28 7.16 -31.05
CA GLU A 291 11.19 7.96 -30.52
C GLU A 291 9.88 7.57 -31.20
N LEU A 292 8.86 7.27 -30.40
CA LEU A 292 7.55 6.84 -30.86
C LEU A 292 6.60 8.03 -30.96
N TRP A 293 6.50 8.81 -29.87
CA TRP A 293 5.65 9.99 -29.79
C TRP A 293 6.06 10.86 -28.58
N ARG A 294 5.45 12.05 -28.48
CA ARG A 294 5.67 13.00 -27.37
C ARG A 294 4.35 13.60 -26.89
N ALA A 295 4.31 13.99 -25.62
CA ALA A 295 3.24 14.79 -25.04
C ALA A 295 3.86 16.00 -24.32
N PRO A 296 3.74 17.22 -24.88
CA PRO A 296 4.18 18.43 -24.21
C PRO A 296 3.17 18.89 -23.15
N ASP A 297 3.62 19.78 -22.25
CA ASP A 297 2.78 20.51 -21.29
C ASP A 297 1.91 19.62 -20.38
N THR A 298 2.47 18.48 -19.97
CA THR A 298 1.80 17.51 -19.09
C THR A 298 1.96 17.91 -17.63
N ASN A 299 1.08 17.42 -16.73
CA ASN A 299 1.06 17.80 -15.32
C ASN A 299 1.24 16.58 -14.39
N GLY A 300 2.24 15.75 -14.70
CA GLY A 300 2.57 14.59 -13.88
C GLY A 300 3.47 13.59 -14.56
N TYR A 301 3.60 12.44 -13.93
CA TYR A 301 4.37 11.31 -14.43
C TYR A 301 3.48 10.33 -15.16
N ALA A 302 4.03 9.70 -16.20
CA ALA A 302 3.37 8.57 -16.80
C ALA A 302 3.68 7.29 -16.05
N PHE A 303 2.67 6.43 -15.95
CA PHE A 303 2.75 5.15 -15.26
C PHE A 303 1.98 4.07 -16.06
N PRO A 304 2.35 2.79 -15.92
CA PRO A 304 1.61 1.71 -16.57
C PRO A 304 0.16 1.63 -16.09
N CYS A 305 -0.76 1.39 -17.01
CA CYS A 305 -2.15 1.09 -16.69
C CYS A 305 -2.72 0.07 -17.69
N GLY A 306 -2.80 -1.20 -17.31
CA GLY A 306 -3.23 -2.23 -18.25
C GLY A 306 -2.19 -2.48 -19.34
N SER A 307 -2.64 -2.41 -20.58
CA SER A 307 -1.76 -2.39 -21.74
C SER A 307 -1.46 -0.98 -22.28
N ALA A 308 -1.93 0.05 -21.56
CA ALA A 308 -1.76 1.45 -21.87
C ALA A 308 -0.70 2.13 -20.97
N LEU A 309 -0.33 3.35 -21.36
CA LEU A 309 0.43 4.29 -20.55
C LEU A 309 -0.51 5.40 -20.09
N CYS A 310 -0.70 5.55 -18.78
CA CYS A 310 -1.55 6.57 -18.19
C CYS A 310 -0.76 7.81 -17.82
N LEU A 311 -1.36 8.98 -18.02
CA LEU A 311 -0.76 10.27 -17.74
C LEU A 311 -1.84 11.25 -17.26
N ASN A 312 -1.49 12.10 -16.30
CA ASN A 312 -2.28 13.27 -15.94
C ASN A 312 -1.86 14.47 -16.80
N ASP A 313 -2.79 15.02 -17.58
CA ASP A 313 -2.55 16.18 -18.44
C ASP A 313 -3.04 17.52 -17.85
N GLY A 314 -3.33 17.54 -16.54
CA GLY A 314 -3.87 18.68 -15.83
C GLY A 314 -5.38 18.83 -15.95
N GLY A 315 -6.01 18.28 -17.00
CA GLY A 315 -7.47 18.24 -17.14
C GLY A 315 -8.08 16.90 -16.70
N GLY A 316 -7.26 15.88 -16.47
CA GLY A 316 -7.70 14.55 -16.07
C GLY A 316 -6.68 13.46 -16.39
N LEU A 317 -7.10 12.21 -16.19
CA LEU A 317 -6.30 11.03 -16.50
C LEU A 317 -6.57 10.58 -17.93
N VAL A 318 -5.51 10.36 -18.70
CA VAL A 318 -5.58 9.89 -20.09
C VAL A 318 -4.76 8.63 -20.25
N ALA A 319 -5.35 7.62 -20.88
CA ALA A 319 -4.61 6.44 -21.31
C ALA A 319 -4.23 6.54 -22.78
N TYR A 320 -2.95 6.30 -23.05
CA TYR A 320 -2.37 6.27 -24.38
C TYR A 320 -1.95 4.86 -24.75
N ASP A 321 -2.12 4.52 -26.02
CA ASP A 321 -1.40 3.41 -26.60
C ASP A 321 0.11 3.71 -26.57
N PRO A 322 0.92 2.89 -25.88
CA PRO A 322 2.33 3.22 -25.64
C PRO A 322 3.16 3.24 -26.94
N LEU A 323 2.72 2.56 -28.00
CA LEU A 323 3.46 2.47 -29.26
C LEU A 323 3.13 3.58 -30.24
N THR A 324 1.87 4.01 -30.29
CA THR A 324 1.36 4.95 -31.30
C THR A 324 1.03 6.33 -30.75
N GLY A 325 0.88 6.46 -29.43
CA GLY A 325 0.41 7.70 -28.79
C GLY A 325 -1.08 7.97 -29.03
N ALA A 326 -1.82 7.00 -29.59
CA ALA A 326 -3.26 7.14 -29.76
C ALA A 326 -3.95 7.12 -28.39
N ARG A 327 -4.81 8.10 -28.14
CA ARG A 327 -5.64 8.13 -26.93
C ARG A 327 -6.64 6.98 -26.95
N ARG A 328 -6.63 6.15 -25.92
CA ARG A 328 -7.59 5.04 -25.74
C ARG A 328 -8.85 5.50 -25.02
N TRP A 329 -8.68 6.14 -23.87
CA TRP A 329 -9.76 6.69 -23.06
C TRP A 329 -9.28 7.90 -22.26
N ARG A 330 -10.22 8.64 -21.68
CA ARG A 330 -9.99 9.80 -20.82
C ARG A 330 -11.00 9.85 -19.68
N LEU A 331 -10.53 10.25 -18.51
CA LEU A 331 -11.34 10.53 -17.33
C LEU A 331 -11.07 11.96 -16.85
N ASP A 332 -12.07 12.82 -16.99
CA ASP A 332 -11.95 14.25 -16.66
C ASP A 332 -11.94 14.49 -15.15
N GLY A 333 -11.17 15.51 -14.71
CA GLY A 333 -11.10 15.94 -13.31
C GLY A 333 -10.39 14.98 -12.35
N VAL A 334 -9.92 13.83 -12.85
CA VAL A 334 -9.18 12.84 -12.06
C VAL A 334 -7.72 13.23 -12.03
N VAL A 335 -7.21 13.53 -10.82
CA VAL A 335 -5.81 13.95 -10.64
C VAL A 335 -4.90 12.87 -10.07
N ASN A 336 -5.46 11.94 -9.28
CA ASN A 336 -4.70 10.89 -8.62
C ASN A 336 -5.23 9.52 -9.03
N ALA A 337 -4.33 8.71 -9.56
CA ALA A 337 -4.62 7.37 -10.01
C ALA A 337 -3.40 6.51 -9.74
N PHE A 338 -3.63 5.28 -9.29
CA PHE A 338 -2.58 4.31 -9.06
C PHE A 338 -3.05 2.95 -9.52
N GLN A 339 -2.11 2.21 -10.07
CA GLN A 339 -2.33 0.84 -10.50
C GLN A 339 -2.32 -0.06 -9.26
N VAL A 340 -3.40 -0.82 -9.07
CA VAL A 340 -3.49 -1.80 -7.97
C VAL A 340 -3.19 -3.20 -8.48
N THR A 341 -3.70 -3.54 -9.66
CA THR A 341 -3.36 -4.77 -10.40
C THR A 341 -3.05 -4.40 -11.85
N PRO A 342 -2.47 -5.31 -12.66
CA PRO A 342 -2.24 -5.03 -14.07
C PRO A 342 -3.47 -4.47 -14.79
N ASP A 343 -4.67 -4.96 -14.48
CA ASP A 343 -5.95 -4.64 -15.12
C ASP A 343 -6.84 -3.64 -14.35
N ARG A 344 -6.41 -3.15 -13.18
CA ARG A 344 -7.21 -2.23 -12.35
C ARG A 344 -6.45 -1.01 -11.87
N LEU A 345 -7.14 0.12 -11.94
CA LEU A 345 -6.75 1.37 -11.32
C LEU A 345 -7.69 1.70 -10.18
N VAL A 346 -7.16 2.34 -9.15
CA VAL A 346 -8.00 3.08 -8.21
C VAL A 346 -7.72 4.56 -8.37
N LEU A 347 -8.80 5.32 -8.48
CA LEU A 347 -8.81 6.77 -8.55
C LEU A 347 -9.30 7.30 -7.21
N GLY A 348 -8.53 8.15 -6.55
CA GLY A 348 -8.86 8.62 -5.20
C GLY A 348 -8.77 10.14 -5.10
N GLU A 349 -9.65 10.74 -4.31
CA GLU A 349 -9.65 12.19 -4.06
C GLU A 349 -8.63 12.64 -2.98
N GLY A 350 -7.69 11.78 -2.58
CA GLY A 350 -6.76 12.07 -1.48
C GLY A 350 -7.28 11.57 -0.13
N LEU A 351 -6.50 11.80 0.94
CA LEU A 351 -6.68 11.15 2.24
C LEU A 351 -7.90 11.67 3.01
N ASP A 352 -8.55 10.74 3.72
CA ASP A 352 -9.60 10.86 4.75
C ASP A 352 -11.04 10.89 4.24
N ASP A 353 -11.75 9.77 4.47
CA ASP A 353 -13.12 9.53 4.00
C ASP A 353 -13.33 9.78 2.49
N GLY A 354 -12.23 9.81 1.75
CA GLY A 354 -12.17 10.11 0.34
C GLY A 354 -12.96 9.12 -0.49
N ARG A 355 -13.55 9.62 -1.58
CA ARG A 355 -14.18 8.79 -2.59
C ARG A 355 -13.09 8.12 -3.41
N ASN A 356 -13.17 6.81 -3.53
CA ASN A 356 -12.31 5.98 -4.38
C ASN A 356 -13.16 5.32 -5.44
N LEU A 357 -12.71 5.38 -6.70
CA LEU A 357 -13.34 4.71 -7.83
C LEU A 357 -12.41 3.63 -8.36
N LEU A 358 -12.91 2.40 -8.43
CA LEU A 358 -12.22 1.32 -9.11
C LEU A 358 -12.53 1.41 -10.60
N VAL A 359 -11.49 1.32 -11.42
CA VAL A 359 -11.56 1.48 -12.87
C VAL A 359 -10.84 0.34 -13.57
N ASP A 360 -11.45 -0.15 -14.64
CA ASP A 360 -10.80 -1.07 -15.57
C ASP A 360 -9.71 -0.33 -16.35
N ALA A 361 -8.48 -0.80 -16.24
CA ALA A 361 -7.32 -0.08 -16.79
C ALA A 361 -7.31 -0.06 -18.33
N GLU A 362 -7.99 -1.00 -18.99
CA GLU A 362 -8.02 -1.09 -20.45
C GLU A 362 -9.06 -0.14 -21.05
N THR A 363 -10.22 0.00 -20.42
CA THR A 363 -11.37 0.73 -20.95
C THR A 363 -11.62 2.07 -20.28
N GLY A 364 -11.08 2.30 -19.09
CA GLY A 364 -11.41 3.46 -18.25
C GLY A 364 -12.79 3.37 -17.61
N ALA A 365 -13.51 2.25 -17.76
CA ALA A 365 -14.85 2.09 -17.20
C ALA A 365 -14.79 1.86 -15.69
N ALA A 366 -15.74 2.47 -14.96
CA ALA A 366 -15.92 2.19 -13.54
C ALA A 366 -16.32 0.73 -13.30
N VAL A 367 -15.76 0.12 -12.26
CA VAL A 367 -16.05 -1.24 -11.82
C VAL A 367 -16.74 -1.18 -10.46
N GLY A 368 -18.06 -1.40 -10.45
CA GLY A 368 -18.88 -1.36 -9.25
C GLY A 368 -19.08 0.04 -8.65
N GLU A 369 -19.52 0.08 -7.39
CA GLU A 369 -19.80 1.32 -6.67
C GLU A 369 -18.53 1.93 -6.05
N PRO A 370 -18.42 3.27 -5.96
CA PRO A 370 -17.31 3.92 -5.29
C PRO A 370 -17.17 3.46 -3.83
N ALA A 371 -15.92 3.27 -3.39
CA ALA A 371 -15.62 3.01 -1.98
C ALA A 371 -15.27 4.33 -1.28
N TYR A 372 -15.77 4.49 -0.06
CA TYR A 372 -15.53 5.68 0.75
C TYR A 372 -14.64 5.32 1.93
N GLY A 373 -13.55 6.05 2.10
CA GLY A 373 -12.57 5.77 3.15
C GLY A 373 -11.12 5.83 2.66
N THR A 374 -10.20 5.53 3.56
CA THR A 374 -8.78 5.44 3.30
C THR A 374 -8.42 4.00 2.89
N LEU A 375 -7.61 3.84 1.85
CA LEU A 375 -7.13 2.51 1.44
C LEU A 375 -6.01 2.04 2.36
N ALA A 376 -6.03 0.76 2.72
CA ALA A 376 -4.85 0.11 3.28
C ALA A 376 -3.89 -0.27 2.13
N TRP A 377 -2.69 0.27 2.18
CA TRP A 377 -1.65 0.18 1.16
C TRP A 377 -0.77 -1.05 1.37
N SER A 378 -0.94 -2.03 0.49
CA SER A 378 0.01 -3.13 0.23
C SER A 378 -0.28 -3.69 -1.17
N ALA A 379 0.52 -4.67 -1.61
CA ALA A 379 0.14 -5.48 -2.77
C ALA A 379 -1.28 -6.06 -2.52
N PRO A 380 -2.20 -5.97 -3.50
CA PRO A 380 -3.55 -6.48 -3.31
C PRO A 380 -3.51 -7.99 -3.12
N GLU A 381 -4.09 -8.43 -2.01
CA GLU A 381 -4.21 -9.84 -1.67
C GLU A 381 -5.45 -10.42 -2.35
N GLU A 382 -5.27 -11.56 -3.04
CA GLU A 382 -6.38 -12.34 -3.62
C GLU A 382 -7.34 -11.51 -4.52
N GLY A 383 -6.83 -10.46 -5.17
CA GLY A 383 -7.66 -9.56 -5.99
C GLY A 383 -8.61 -8.68 -5.18
N SER A 384 -8.26 -8.35 -3.94
CA SER A 384 -9.02 -7.46 -3.06
C SER A 384 -8.13 -6.44 -2.34
N MET A 385 -8.75 -5.37 -1.84
CA MET A 385 -8.12 -4.38 -0.96
C MET A 385 -8.98 -4.12 0.26
N LEU A 386 -8.37 -3.61 1.33
CA LEU A 386 -9.12 -3.11 2.48
C LEU A 386 -9.32 -1.59 2.40
N VAL A 387 -10.53 -1.16 2.71
CA VAL A 387 -10.94 0.24 2.83
C VAL A 387 -11.35 0.48 4.27
N LEU A 388 -10.80 1.56 4.85
CA LEU A 388 -11.00 1.97 6.23
C LEU A 388 -11.86 3.22 6.26
N ARG A 389 -13.00 3.15 6.93
CA ARG A 389 -13.99 4.23 6.93
C ARG A 389 -14.45 4.55 8.35
N SER A 390 -14.53 5.83 8.69
CA SER A 390 -15.10 6.28 9.95
C SER A 390 -16.58 5.85 10.05
N THR A 391 -17.03 5.39 11.22
CA THR A 391 -18.44 5.03 11.44
C THR A 391 -19.23 6.19 12.02
N VAL A 392 -20.50 6.33 11.60
CA VAL A 392 -21.42 7.33 12.16
C VAL A 392 -22.01 6.86 13.49
N SER A 393 -22.31 5.57 13.62
CA SER A 393 -22.89 4.99 14.82
C SER A 393 -22.42 3.54 15.01
N PRO A 394 -21.75 3.20 16.14
CA PRO A 394 -21.21 4.15 17.13
C PRO A 394 -20.14 5.07 16.51
N PRO A 395 -19.96 6.32 16.99
CA PRO A 395 -18.83 7.14 16.60
C PRO A 395 -17.51 6.53 17.13
N ASP A 396 -16.37 7.10 16.71
CA ASP A 396 -15.03 6.69 17.15
C ASP A 396 -14.67 5.23 16.85
N ARG A 397 -15.24 4.68 15.77
CA ARG A 397 -14.85 3.39 15.22
C ARG A 397 -14.48 3.53 13.76
N THR A 398 -13.66 2.59 13.32
CA THR A 398 -13.31 2.43 11.91
C THR A 398 -13.90 1.13 11.41
N ALA A 399 -14.74 1.21 10.38
CA ALA A 399 -15.21 0.07 9.63
C ALA A 399 -14.11 -0.43 8.70
N VAL A 400 -13.85 -1.73 8.71
CA VAL A 400 -12.95 -2.39 7.77
C VAL A 400 -13.80 -3.06 6.71
N VAL A 401 -13.58 -2.67 5.45
CA VAL A 401 -14.38 -3.10 4.30
C VAL A 401 -13.45 -3.77 3.30
N ARG A 402 -13.77 -5.00 2.89
CA ARG A 402 -13.11 -5.65 1.75
C ARG A 402 -13.73 -5.11 0.46
N TRP A 403 -12.88 -4.64 -0.44
CA TRP A 403 -13.26 -4.20 -1.77
C TRP A 403 -12.70 -5.18 -2.80
N ASP A 404 -13.59 -5.90 -3.46
CA ASP A 404 -13.24 -6.87 -4.50
C ASP A 404 -12.86 -6.13 -5.79
N LEU A 405 -11.62 -6.31 -6.26
CA LEU A 405 -11.09 -5.58 -7.42
C LEU A 405 -11.62 -6.13 -8.76
N THR A 406 -12.24 -7.31 -8.77
CA THR A 406 -12.81 -7.87 -9.99
C THR A 406 -14.19 -7.29 -10.26
N THR A 407 -15.02 -7.22 -9.22
CA THR A 407 -16.45 -6.91 -9.29
C THR A 407 -16.79 -5.51 -8.76
N GLY A 408 -15.86 -4.87 -8.02
CA GLY A 408 -16.11 -3.63 -7.30
C GLY A 408 -17.03 -3.78 -6.09
N ARG A 409 -17.40 -5.02 -5.72
CA ARG A 409 -18.28 -5.29 -4.59
C ARG A 409 -17.57 -4.99 -3.28
N GLN A 410 -18.27 -4.31 -2.39
CA GLN A 410 -17.79 -3.99 -1.04
C GLN A 410 -18.47 -4.90 -0.01
N ARG A 411 -17.70 -5.45 0.92
CA ARG A 411 -18.19 -6.26 2.04
C ARG A 411 -17.60 -5.76 3.34
N MET A 412 -18.44 -5.31 4.27
CA MET A 412 -18.01 -4.97 5.62
C MET A 412 -17.54 -6.23 6.34
N LEU A 413 -16.32 -6.19 6.88
CA LEU A 413 -15.73 -7.26 7.68
C LEU A 413 -15.95 -7.04 9.17
N GLY A 414 -16.06 -5.79 9.60
CA GLY A 414 -16.26 -5.48 11.02
C GLY A 414 -15.87 -4.06 11.37
N THR A 415 -15.73 -3.78 12.65
CA THR A 415 -15.24 -2.50 13.15
C THR A 415 -14.16 -2.68 14.20
N VAL A 416 -13.20 -1.76 14.21
CA VAL A 416 -12.16 -1.63 15.24
C VAL A 416 -12.29 -0.26 15.92
N GLY A 417 -11.50 -0.01 16.96
CA GLY A 417 -11.38 1.33 17.53
C GLY A 417 -10.96 2.35 16.47
N ALA A 418 -11.13 3.64 16.75
CA ALA A 418 -10.74 4.70 15.83
C ALA A 418 -9.28 4.53 15.36
N MET A 419 -9.12 4.33 14.06
CA MET A 419 -7.86 4.37 13.35
C MET A 419 -7.84 5.69 12.58
N VAL A 420 -7.26 6.72 13.20
CA VAL A 420 -7.11 8.02 12.54
C VAL A 420 -6.07 7.85 11.42
N SER A 421 -6.40 8.43 10.27
CA SER A 421 -5.73 8.33 8.99
C SER A 421 -4.21 8.40 8.97
N ARG A 422 -3.60 7.22 9.04
CA ARG A 422 -2.18 7.03 8.76
C ARG A 422 -2.03 5.83 7.85
N PRO A 423 -0.90 5.72 7.11
CA PRO A 423 -0.72 4.61 6.18
C PRO A 423 -0.90 3.30 6.94
N CYS A 424 -1.94 2.58 6.54
CA CYS A 424 -2.15 1.21 6.94
C CYS A 424 -1.63 0.31 5.83
N SER A 425 -1.18 -0.88 6.19
CA SER A 425 -0.74 -1.92 5.27
C SER A 425 -1.42 -3.23 5.58
N THR A 426 -1.50 -4.12 4.59
CA THR A 426 -2.13 -5.43 4.74
C THR A 426 -1.19 -6.54 4.27
N VAL A 427 -1.35 -7.71 4.89
CA VAL A 427 -0.82 -9.00 4.45
C VAL A 427 -1.92 -10.04 4.69
N PRO A 428 -1.80 -11.27 4.17
CA PRO A 428 -2.80 -12.30 4.37
C PRO A 428 -3.30 -12.46 5.79
N GLY A 429 -4.57 -12.11 5.98
CA GLY A 429 -5.27 -12.20 7.26
C GLY A 429 -4.96 -11.10 8.28
N TYR A 430 -4.19 -10.07 7.93
CA TYR A 430 -3.83 -8.98 8.85
C TYR A 430 -3.90 -7.59 8.22
N LEU A 431 -4.38 -6.64 9.02
CA LEU A 431 -4.31 -5.20 8.78
C LEU A 431 -3.41 -4.59 9.85
N VAL A 432 -2.48 -3.74 9.44
CA VAL A 432 -1.58 -3.07 10.36
C VAL A 432 -1.60 -1.56 10.10
N CYS A 433 -1.79 -0.79 11.16
CA CYS A 433 -1.99 0.65 11.09
C CYS A 433 -1.18 1.36 12.16
N THR A 434 -0.65 2.54 11.84
CA THR A 434 -0.10 3.45 12.84
C THR A 434 -1.24 4.26 13.49
N VAL A 435 -1.44 4.10 14.79
CA VAL A 435 -2.44 4.83 15.59
C VAL A 435 -1.74 5.59 16.70
N GLY A 436 -1.62 6.91 16.56
CA GLY A 436 -0.78 7.72 17.45
C GLY A 436 0.69 7.30 17.35
N ASP A 437 1.30 6.95 18.47
CA ASP A 437 2.68 6.42 18.55
C ASP A 437 2.68 4.88 18.66
N ASP A 438 1.57 4.22 18.31
CA ASP A 438 1.45 2.76 18.31
C ASP A 438 1.30 2.23 16.89
N TYR A 439 1.86 1.05 16.66
CA TYR A 439 1.65 0.23 15.48
C TYR A 439 0.73 -0.92 15.87
N GLN A 440 -0.52 -0.85 15.40
CA GLN A 440 -1.60 -1.75 15.81
C GLN A 440 -1.82 -2.84 14.76
N VAL A 441 -1.77 -4.10 15.20
CA VAL A 441 -2.04 -5.28 14.37
C VAL A 441 -3.46 -5.78 14.62
N VAL A 442 -4.21 -5.97 13.53
CA VAL A 442 -5.60 -6.42 13.52
C VAL A 442 -5.71 -7.66 12.64
N ALA A 443 -6.31 -8.72 13.15
CA ALA A 443 -6.64 -9.90 12.35
C ALA A 443 -7.89 -9.62 11.52
N VAL A 444 -7.88 -10.01 10.26
CA VAL A 444 -8.94 -9.79 9.26
C VAL A 444 -9.30 -11.12 8.59
N ARG A 445 -10.58 -11.49 8.52
CA ARG A 445 -11.06 -12.75 7.91
C ARG A 445 -12.21 -12.53 6.92
#